data_AF-A0A520EBI5-F1
#
_entry.id   AF-A0A520EBI5-F1
#
_cell.length_a   1.000
_cell.length_b   1.000
_cell.length_c   1.000
_cell.angle_alpha   90.00
_cell.angle_beta   90.00
_cell.angle_gamma   90.00
#
_symmetry.space_group_name_H-M   'P 1'
#
loop_
_entity.id
_entity.type
_entity.pdbx_description
1 polymer ?
#
loop_
_entity_poly.entity_id
_entity_poly.type
_entity_poly.pdbx_seq_one_letter_code
_entity_poly.pdbx_strand_id
1 'polypeptide(L)'
;YRPLLDGLFLPLGKMLRAGALRRLDAEMIEGEVSAQIAAFITLFGMPPAYVDGHQHVQTFPQVRDPFLRAVKRAAPEAWVRQSGRIHPLSKRLDAPKALLLDTLSATFRKRAAKLGMICNPGFAGAYDFAKAPDFGPLMARFLDGLPDGGLVMCHPGYVDDVLIDLDPFTDQREREYAYLASDAFVQLLDERNVTLSNAGA
;
A
#
# COMPACT_ATOMS: atom_id res chain seq x y z
N TYR A 1 -5.35 -6.08 -22.83
CA TYR A 1 -4.91 -6.94 -21.70
C TYR A 1 -5.73 -8.23 -21.80
N ARG A 2 -5.26 -9.36 -21.28
CA ARG A 2 -6.13 -10.52 -20.95
C ARG A 2 -5.58 -10.92 -19.59
N PRO A 3 -6.37 -10.92 -18.52
CA PRO A 3 -5.84 -10.97 -17.16
C PRO A 3 -5.11 -12.26 -16.79
N LEU A 4 -5.13 -13.27 -17.66
CA LEU A 4 -4.73 -14.62 -17.30
C LEU A 4 -3.54 -15.03 -18.16
N LEU A 5 -2.38 -15.16 -17.54
CA LEU A 5 -1.42 -16.21 -17.90
C LEU A 5 -1.77 -17.38 -16.98
N ASP A 6 -2.40 -18.42 -17.50
CA ASP A 6 -2.73 -19.64 -16.73
C ASP A 6 -3.57 -19.41 -15.46
N GLY A 7 -4.41 -18.37 -15.43
CA GLY A 7 -5.23 -18.01 -14.27
C GLY A 7 -4.61 -16.95 -13.34
N LEU A 8 -3.38 -16.49 -13.61
CA LEU A 8 -2.61 -15.60 -12.74
C LEU A 8 -2.42 -14.20 -13.33
N PHE A 9 -2.36 -13.21 -12.44
CA PHE A 9 -1.96 -11.84 -12.77
C PHE A 9 -0.51 -11.75 -13.26
N LEU A 10 -0.18 -10.68 -13.99
CA LEU A 10 1.21 -10.43 -14.40
C LEU A 10 2.12 -10.25 -13.19
N PRO A 11 3.35 -10.85 -13.20
CA PRO A 11 4.36 -10.51 -12.21
C PRO A 11 4.63 -9.00 -12.16
N LEU A 12 4.96 -8.48 -10.98
CA LEU A 12 5.08 -7.03 -10.72
C LEU A 12 5.90 -6.27 -11.77
N GLY A 13 7.10 -6.79 -12.10
CA GLY A 13 7.99 -6.15 -13.09
C GLY A 13 7.38 -6.13 -14.50
N LYS A 14 6.64 -7.18 -14.88
CA LYS A 14 5.94 -7.26 -16.17
C LYS A 14 4.74 -6.31 -16.21
N MET A 15 3.99 -6.19 -15.10
CA MET A 15 2.91 -5.21 -14.95
C MET A 15 3.43 -3.78 -15.10
N LEU A 16 4.51 -3.43 -14.38
CA LEU A 16 5.14 -2.10 -14.47
C LEU A 16 5.61 -1.79 -15.89
N ARG A 17 6.31 -2.73 -16.54
CA ARG A 17 6.81 -2.58 -17.90
C ARG A 17 5.68 -2.44 -18.91
N ALA A 18 4.63 -3.25 -18.80
CA ALA A 18 3.47 -3.17 -19.68
C ALA A 18 2.76 -1.82 -19.55
N GLY A 19 2.55 -1.33 -18.31
CA GLY A 19 1.97 -0.02 -18.06
C GLY A 19 2.83 1.12 -18.62
N ALA A 20 4.15 1.06 -18.41
CA ALA A 20 5.10 2.05 -18.93
C ALA A 20 5.12 2.09 -20.47
N LEU A 21 5.06 0.93 -21.12
CA LEU A 21 4.97 0.79 -22.58
C LEU A 21 3.56 1.03 -23.15
N ARG A 22 2.61 1.43 -22.30
CA ARG A 22 1.21 1.68 -22.66
C ARG A 22 0.47 0.46 -23.24
N ARG A 23 0.79 -0.75 -22.79
CA ARG A 23 0.27 -2.03 -23.29
C ARG A 23 -0.83 -2.66 -22.42
N LEU A 24 -1.24 -1.97 -21.36
CA LEU A 24 -2.38 -2.39 -20.54
C LEU A 24 -3.68 -1.85 -21.10
N ASP A 25 -4.77 -2.57 -20.83
CA ASP A 25 -6.12 -2.16 -21.19
C ASP A 25 -6.80 -1.58 -19.95
N ALA A 26 -7.19 -0.33 -20.04
CA ALA A 26 -7.74 0.39 -18.90
C ALA A 26 -9.14 -0.08 -18.53
N GLU A 27 -9.95 -0.53 -19.49
CA GLU A 27 -11.32 -1.00 -19.23
C GLU A 27 -11.29 -2.33 -18.47
N MET A 28 -10.38 -3.23 -18.84
CA MET A 28 -10.19 -4.47 -18.09
C MET A 28 -9.67 -4.25 -16.68
N ILE A 29 -8.74 -3.32 -16.48
CA ILE A 29 -8.27 -2.99 -15.13
C ILE A 29 -9.41 -2.39 -14.30
N GLU A 30 -10.19 -1.47 -14.88
CA GLU A 30 -11.32 -0.85 -14.18
C GLU A 30 -12.40 -1.88 -13.82
N GLY A 31 -12.70 -2.80 -14.74
CA GLY A 31 -13.63 -3.91 -14.52
C GLY A 31 -13.16 -4.84 -13.40
N GLU A 32 -11.89 -5.23 -13.42
CA GLU A 32 -11.29 -6.09 -12.38
C GLU A 32 -11.32 -5.42 -11.00
N VAL A 33 -10.87 -4.16 -10.90
CA VAL A 33 -10.89 -3.42 -9.63
C VAL A 33 -12.35 -3.23 -9.14
N SER A 34 -13.29 -2.96 -10.05
CA SER A 34 -14.71 -2.86 -9.70
C SER A 34 -15.27 -4.19 -9.17
N ALA A 35 -14.86 -5.32 -9.76
CA ALA A 35 -15.26 -6.64 -9.31
C ALA A 35 -14.71 -6.96 -7.92
N GLN A 36 -13.45 -6.61 -7.63
CA GLN A 36 -12.86 -6.78 -6.30
C GLN A 36 -13.57 -5.93 -5.23
N ILE A 37 -13.92 -4.67 -5.53
CA ILE A 37 -14.69 -3.82 -4.62
C ILE A 37 -16.11 -4.38 -4.40
N ALA A 38 -16.77 -4.86 -5.46
CA ALA A 38 -18.09 -5.48 -5.34
C ALA A 38 -18.05 -6.77 -4.50
N ALA A 39 -17.01 -7.59 -4.65
CA ALA A 39 -16.80 -8.77 -3.83
C ALA A 39 -16.58 -8.40 -2.35
N PHE A 40 -15.77 -7.37 -2.08
CA PHE A 40 -15.61 -6.83 -0.72
C PHE A 40 -16.96 -6.41 -0.13
N ILE A 41 -17.76 -5.61 -0.84
CA ILE A 41 -19.07 -5.17 -0.37
C ILE A 41 -20.00 -6.35 -0.09
N THR A 42 -19.97 -7.37 -0.95
CA THR A 42 -20.80 -8.58 -0.76
C THR A 42 -20.40 -9.35 0.50
N LEU A 43 -19.09 -9.48 0.77
CA LEU A 43 -18.56 -10.24 1.91
C LEU A 43 -18.70 -9.49 3.25
N PHE A 44 -18.52 -8.17 3.23
CA PHE A 44 -18.47 -7.34 4.45
C PHE A 44 -19.75 -6.53 4.69
N GLY A 45 -20.67 -6.48 3.73
CA GLY A 45 -21.95 -5.74 3.84
C GLY A 45 -21.83 -4.22 3.76
N MET A 46 -20.63 -3.68 3.52
CA MET A 46 -20.38 -2.24 3.44
C MET A 46 -19.23 -1.90 2.47
N PRO A 47 -19.20 -0.68 1.90
CA PRO A 47 -18.04 -0.21 1.13
C PRO A 47 -16.77 -0.14 1.98
N PRO A 48 -15.58 -0.30 1.36
CA PRO A 48 -14.33 -0.15 2.08
C PRO A 48 -14.13 1.32 2.51
N ALA A 49 -13.55 1.55 3.69
CA ALA A 49 -13.17 2.89 4.14
C ALA A 49 -11.98 3.46 3.35
N TYR A 50 -11.14 2.58 2.80
CA TYR A 50 -10.03 2.95 1.93
C TYR A 50 -9.70 1.84 0.94
N VAL A 51 -9.03 2.20 -0.16
CA VAL A 51 -8.57 1.23 -1.16
C VAL A 51 -7.09 1.44 -1.47
N ASP A 52 -6.37 0.33 -1.56
CA ASP A 52 -4.96 0.29 -1.96
C ASP A 52 -4.71 -0.78 -3.03
N GLY A 53 -3.44 -1.08 -3.29
CA GLY A 53 -3.03 -2.18 -4.15
C GLY A 53 -1.82 -2.89 -3.58
N HIS A 54 -1.82 -4.22 -3.68
CA HIS A 54 -0.69 -5.07 -3.32
C HIS A 54 0.56 -4.65 -4.11
N GLN A 55 1.72 -4.62 -3.44
CA GLN A 55 2.98 -4.15 -4.04
C GLN A 55 2.89 -2.74 -4.69
N HIS A 56 1.94 -1.91 -4.24
CA HIS A 56 1.72 -0.54 -4.71
C HIS A 56 1.32 -0.40 -6.19
N VAL A 57 0.81 -1.47 -6.79
CA VAL A 57 0.42 -1.57 -8.21
C VAL A 57 -0.59 -0.48 -8.64
N GLN A 58 -1.42 0.02 -7.72
CA GLN A 58 -2.37 1.10 -8.00
C GLN A 58 -1.70 2.41 -8.45
N THR A 59 -0.41 2.58 -8.18
CA THR A 59 0.35 3.77 -8.60
C THR A 59 0.92 3.67 -10.02
N PHE A 60 0.88 2.49 -10.66
CA PHE A 60 1.56 2.24 -11.93
C PHE A 60 0.92 2.98 -13.11
N PRO A 61 1.69 3.28 -14.19
CA PRO A 61 1.12 3.87 -15.40
C PRO A 61 0.02 2.96 -15.98
N GLN A 62 -1.02 3.56 -16.54
CA GLN A 62 -2.25 2.90 -17.01
C GLN A 62 -3.08 2.13 -15.96
N VAL A 63 -2.54 1.78 -14.79
CA VAL A 63 -3.33 1.19 -13.69
C VAL A 63 -3.99 2.27 -12.85
N ARG A 64 -3.28 3.36 -12.55
CA ARG A 64 -3.74 4.42 -11.64
C ARG A 64 -5.08 5.05 -12.02
N ASP A 65 -5.29 5.37 -13.30
CA ASP A 65 -6.49 6.08 -13.73
C ASP A 65 -7.74 5.18 -13.67
N PRO A 66 -7.74 3.94 -14.22
CA PRO A 66 -8.86 3.02 -14.04
C PRO A 66 -9.08 2.59 -12.59
N PHE A 67 -8.03 2.42 -11.78
CA PHE A 67 -8.16 2.19 -10.34
C PHE A 67 -8.95 3.33 -9.67
N LEU A 68 -8.54 4.58 -9.88
CA LEU A 68 -9.21 5.73 -9.27
C LEU A 68 -10.66 5.87 -9.75
N ARG A 69 -10.95 5.60 -11.02
CA ARG A 69 -12.33 5.62 -11.55
C ARG A 69 -13.19 4.53 -10.93
N ALA A 70 -12.67 3.30 -10.80
CA ALA A 70 -13.38 2.19 -10.16
C ALA A 70 -13.71 2.52 -8.70
N VAL A 71 -12.73 3.01 -7.92
CA VAL A 71 -12.95 3.39 -6.52
C VAL A 71 -13.96 4.54 -6.43
N LYS A 72 -13.80 5.62 -7.23
CA LYS A 72 -14.73 6.76 -7.19
C LYS A 72 -16.17 6.36 -7.49
N ARG A 73 -16.38 5.36 -8.35
CA ARG A 73 -17.72 4.85 -8.69
C ARG A 73 -18.27 3.92 -7.62
N ALA A 74 -17.48 2.94 -7.17
CA ALA A 74 -17.96 1.85 -6.33
C ALA A 74 -17.85 2.12 -4.82
N ALA A 75 -16.96 3.02 -4.41
CA ALA A 75 -16.72 3.41 -3.02
C ALA A 75 -16.35 4.91 -2.95
N PRO A 76 -17.28 5.84 -3.25
CA PRO A 76 -17.00 7.27 -3.41
C PRO A 76 -16.46 7.96 -2.15
N GLU A 77 -16.78 7.42 -0.97
CA GLU A 77 -16.33 7.91 0.34
C GLU A 77 -14.98 7.32 0.77
N ALA A 78 -14.47 6.32 0.04
CA ALA A 78 -13.20 5.70 0.36
C ALA A 78 -12.04 6.63 -0.01
N TRP A 79 -11.09 6.82 0.92
CA TRP A 79 -9.81 7.41 0.57
C TRP A 79 -8.91 6.38 -0.15
N VAL A 80 -7.88 6.84 -0.84
CA VAL A 80 -6.96 5.97 -1.58
C VAL A 80 -5.54 6.10 -1.07
N ARG A 81 -4.87 4.97 -0.90
CA ARG A 81 -3.51 4.94 -0.35
C ARG A 81 -2.48 5.41 -1.37
N GLN A 82 -1.76 6.48 -1.02
CA GLN A 82 -0.52 6.87 -1.66
C GLN A 82 0.67 6.18 -0.96
N SER A 83 1.77 5.94 -1.68
CA SER A 83 2.90 5.14 -1.19
C SER A 83 4.25 5.86 -1.24
N GLY A 84 4.22 7.19 -1.31
CA GLY A 84 5.38 8.06 -1.38
C GLY A 84 5.90 8.42 0.01
N ARG A 85 7.21 8.31 0.18
CA ARG A 85 7.90 8.55 1.44
C ARG A 85 7.89 10.02 1.82
N ILE A 86 7.89 10.26 3.13
CA ILE A 86 7.97 11.58 3.75
C ILE A 86 9.40 12.14 3.85
N HIS A 87 10.44 11.28 3.80
CA HIS A 87 11.82 11.72 4.04
C HIS A 87 12.34 12.73 3.00
N PRO A 88 13.27 13.64 3.33
CA PRO A 88 13.83 14.62 2.39
C PRO A 88 14.54 13.98 1.19
N LEU A 89 14.57 14.69 0.05
CA LEU A 89 15.22 14.22 -1.20
C LEU A 89 16.68 13.76 -1.00
N SER A 90 17.40 14.40 -0.07
CA SER A 90 18.79 14.06 0.27
C SER A 90 18.96 12.65 0.83
N LYS A 91 17.95 12.08 1.49
CA LYS A 91 17.93 10.68 1.95
C LYS A 91 17.32 9.71 0.92
N ARG A 92 16.89 10.21 -0.26
CA ARG A 92 16.25 9.41 -1.33
C ARG A 92 17.22 8.97 -2.42
N LEU A 93 18.36 9.66 -2.57
CA LEU A 93 19.33 9.42 -3.64
C LEU A 93 20.02 8.05 -3.53
N ASP A 94 20.11 7.50 -2.32
CA ASP A 94 20.77 6.21 -2.07
C ASP A 94 19.85 4.99 -2.33
N ALA A 95 18.60 5.20 -2.75
CA ALA A 95 17.60 4.14 -2.90
C ALA A 95 16.76 4.27 -4.19
N PRO A 96 17.23 3.76 -5.34
CA PRO A 96 16.53 3.87 -6.63
C PRO A 96 15.08 3.35 -6.63
N LYS A 97 14.82 2.24 -5.92
CA LYS A 97 13.46 1.69 -5.77
C LYS A 97 12.53 2.65 -5.02
N ALA A 98 13.05 3.36 -4.03
CA ALA A 98 12.29 4.34 -3.27
C ALA A 98 11.92 5.55 -4.13
N LEU A 99 12.89 6.05 -4.90
CA LEU A 99 12.67 7.18 -5.80
C LEU A 99 11.61 6.88 -6.87
N LEU A 100 11.63 5.65 -7.42
CA LEU A 100 10.60 5.18 -8.33
C LEU A 100 9.21 5.22 -7.68
N LEU A 101 9.08 4.66 -6.48
CA LEU A 101 7.79 4.62 -5.78
C LEU A 101 7.28 6.03 -5.44
N ASP A 102 8.16 6.93 -5.01
CA ASP A 102 7.83 8.34 -4.76
C ASP A 102 7.31 9.04 -6.01
N THR A 103 7.94 8.79 -7.16
CA THR A 103 7.55 9.38 -8.45
C THR A 103 6.19 8.87 -8.92
N LEU A 104 5.97 7.56 -8.80
CA LEU A 104 4.68 6.92 -9.10
C LEU A 104 3.58 7.46 -8.19
N SER A 105 3.87 7.57 -6.89
CA SER A 105 2.95 8.11 -5.89
C SER A 105 2.62 9.59 -6.11
N ALA A 106 3.60 10.43 -6.47
CA ALA A 106 3.35 11.84 -6.77
C ALA A 106 2.37 12.03 -7.92
N THR A 107 2.52 11.23 -8.99
CA THR A 107 1.56 11.25 -10.11
C THR A 107 0.19 10.73 -9.68
N PHE A 108 0.16 9.66 -8.89
CA PHE A 108 -1.08 9.10 -8.35
C PHE A 108 -1.87 10.13 -7.52
N ARG A 109 -1.21 10.79 -6.55
CA ARG A 109 -1.83 11.86 -5.73
C ARG A 109 -2.41 12.98 -6.57
N LYS A 110 -1.66 13.45 -7.59
CA LYS A 110 -2.15 14.49 -8.52
C LYS A 110 -3.41 14.05 -9.28
N ARG A 111 -3.53 12.76 -9.62
CA ARG A 111 -4.71 12.20 -10.31
C ARG A 111 -5.88 12.02 -9.35
N ALA A 112 -5.64 11.51 -8.15
CA ALA A 112 -6.64 11.38 -7.10
C ALA A 112 -7.26 12.73 -6.72
N ALA A 113 -6.41 13.76 -6.51
CA ALA A 113 -6.86 15.11 -6.19
C ALA A 113 -7.75 15.72 -7.28
N LYS A 114 -7.46 15.45 -8.56
CA LYS A 114 -8.33 15.89 -9.68
C LYS A 114 -9.73 15.26 -9.66
N LEU A 115 -9.89 14.12 -9.00
CA LEU A 115 -11.18 13.44 -8.82
C LEU A 115 -11.80 13.73 -7.44
N GLY A 116 -11.21 14.65 -6.67
CA GLY A 116 -11.66 14.97 -5.31
C GLY A 116 -11.51 13.80 -4.33
N MET A 117 -10.57 12.88 -4.57
CA MET A 117 -10.33 11.74 -3.69
C MET A 117 -9.25 12.08 -2.66
N ILE A 118 -9.49 11.69 -1.41
CA ILE A 118 -8.57 11.89 -0.29
C ILE A 118 -7.44 10.84 -0.38
N CYS A 119 -6.23 11.24 0.03
CA CYS A 119 -5.09 10.34 0.20
C CYS A 119 -4.46 10.58 1.59
N ASN A 120 -3.83 9.56 2.16
CA ASN A 120 -3.01 9.73 3.36
C ASN A 120 -1.88 10.76 3.12
N PRO A 121 -1.64 11.71 4.06
CA PRO A 121 -0.69 12.81 3.89
C PRO A 121 0.78 12.35 3.92
N GLY A 122 1.05 11.22 4.57
CA GLY A 122 2.37 10.60 4.64
C GLY A 122 2.28 9.08 4.59
N PHE A 123 3.33 8.44 4.09
CA PHE A 123 3.44 6.99 4.02
C PHE A 123 4.81 6.53 4.53
N ALA A 124 4.79 5.53 5.42
CA ALA A 124 5.96 4.83 5.95
C ALA A 124 5.66 3.32 6.04
N GLY A 125 6.62 2.53 6.53
CA GLY A 125 6.47 1.07 6.64
C GLY A 125 6.98 0.27 5.43
N ALA A 126 7.52 0.93 4.40
CA ALA A 126 8.25 0.24 3.34
C ALA A 126 9.73 0.05 3.70
N TYR A 127 10.15 -1.18 3.91
CA TYR A 127 11.53 -1.54 4.28
C TYR A 127 12.01 -2.83 3.61
N ASP A 128 13.31 -3.09 3.69
CA ASP A 128 13.94 -4.31 3.16
C ASP A 128 13.94 -5.40 4.22
N PHE A 129 12.97 -6.31 4.11
CA PHE A 129 12.77 -7.40 5.05
C PHE A 129 13.80 -8.53 4.91
N ALA A 130 14.49 -8.64 3.78
CA ALA A 130 15.52 -9.67 3.58
C ALA A 130 16.68 -9.55 4.58
N LYS A 131 16.82 -8.40 5.25
CA LYS A 131 17.82 -8.14 6.27
C LYS A 131 17.36 -8.54 7.69
N ALA A 132 16.16 -9.11 7.82
CA ALA A 132 15.54 -9.50 9.08
C ALA A 132 15.71 -8.46 10.22
N PRO A 133 15.44 -7.16 9.95
CA PRO A 133 15.72 -6.09 10.90
C PRO A 133 14.85 -6.19 12.15
N ASP A 134 15.35 -5.66 13.27
CA ASP A 134 14.52 -5.42 14.45
C ASP A 134 13.42 -4.40 14.11
N PHE A 135 12.18 -4.78 14.34
CA PHE A 135 11.02 -4.00 13.97
C PHE A 135 10.80 -2.79 14.89
N GLY A 136 11.24 -2.82 16.14
CA GLY A 136 11.07 -1.70 17.07
C GLY A 136 11.81 -0.43 16.62
N PRO A 137 13.13 -0.49 16.36
CA PRO A 137 13.87 0.64 15.79
C PRO A 137 13.36 1.08 14.42
N LEU A 138 12.80 0.16 13.62
CA LEU A 138 12.14 0.53 12.36
C LEU A 138 10.87 1.33 12.58
N MET A 139 10.00 0.89 13.50
CA MET A 139 8.77 1.59 13.84
C MET A 139 9.06 3.01 14.34
N ALA A 140 10.02 3.17 15.24
CA ALA A 140 10.45 4.48 15.72
C ALA A 140 10.89 5.40 14.56
N ARG A 141 11.59 4.85 13.56
CA ARG A 141 11.99 5.59 12.35
C ARG A 141 10.83 5.89 11.40
N PHE A 142 9.80 5.03 11.34
CA PHE A 142 8.63 5.25 10.51
C PHE A 142 7.75 6.38 11.03
N LEU A 143 7.67 6.55 12.35
CA LEU A 143 6.95 7.64 13.00
C LEU A 143 7.70 8.99 12.89
N ASP A 144 9.01 8.95 12.72
CA ASP A 144 9.87 10.14 12.70
C ASP A 144 9.55 11.07 11.51
N GLY A 145 8.87 12.19 11.80
CA GLY A 145 8.42 13.16 10.81
C GLY A 145 7.16 12.75 10.03
N LEU A 146 6.44 11.71 10.47
CA LEU A 146 5.15 11.34 9.92
C LEU A 146 4.10 12.40 10.31
N PRO A 147 3.40 13.03 9.34
CA PRO A 147 2.39 14.01 9.66
C PRO A 147 1.17 13.36 10.32
N ASP A 148 0.38 14.17 11.01
CA ASP A 148 -0.94 13.75 11.49
C ASP A 148 -1.79 13.17 10.34
N GLY A 149 -2.54 12.10 10.64
CA GLY A 149 -3.24 11.27 9.64
C GLY A 149 -2.32 10.42 8.74
N GLY A 150 -1.01 10.39 8.97
CA GLY A 150 -0.06 9.59 8.22
C GLY A 150 -0.27 8.08 8.40
N LEU A 151 0.20 7.31 7.41
CA LEU A 151 0.00 5.86 7.37
C LEU A 151 1.33 5.11 7.50
N VAL A 152 1.40 4.17 8.45
CA VAL A 152 2.48 3.17 8.52
C VAL A 152 1.94 1.82 8.05
N MET A 153 2.50 1.28 6.97
CA MET A 153 2.19 -0.06 6.51
C MET A 153 2.97 -1.11 7.31
N CYS A 154 2.29 -2.19 7.68
CA CYS A 154 2.87 -3.36 8.34
C CYS A 154 2.23 -4.63 7.76
N HIS A 155 2.76 -5.78 8.12
CA HIS A 155 2.33 -7.10 7.70
C HIS A 155 2.31 -8.11 8.87
N PRO A 156 1.72 -7.78 10.03
CA PRO A 156 1.63 -8.73 11.14
C PRO A 156 0.83 -9.97 10.74
N GLY A 157 1.26 -11.14 11.18
CA GLY A 157 0.53 -12.39 10.96
C GLY A 157 1.25 -13.60 11.52
N TYR A 158 0.50 -14.68 11.70
CA TYR A 158 1.03 -16.00 12.00
C TYR A 158 1.58 -16.65 10.74
N VAL A 159 2.64 -17.45 10.87
CA VAL A 159 3.20 -18.22 9.76
C VAL A 159 2.71 -19.66 9.87
N ASP A 160 2.01 -20.13 8.83
CA ASP A 160 1.60 -21.51 8.65
C ASP A 160 2.17 -22.10 7.35
N ASP A 161 2.04 -23.42 7.18
CA ASP A 161 2.57 -24.13 6.01
C ASP A 161 1.98 -23.58 4.68
N VAL A 162 0.71 -23.15 4.71
CA VAL A 162 0.04 -22.57 3.54
C VAL A 162 0.71 -21.26 3.12
N LEU A 163 1.04 -20.39 4.07
CA LEU A 163 1.74 -19.14 3.79
C LEU A 163 3.15 -19.41 3.27
N ILE A 164 3.88 -20.34 3.87
CA ILE A 164 5.26 -20.70 3.45
C ILE A 164 5.29 -21.13 1.98
N ASP A 165 4.27 -21.85 1.53
CA ASP A 165 4.14 -22.29 0.14
C ASP A 165 3.81 -21.15 -0.85
N LEU A 166 3.21 -20.05 -0.38
CA LEU A 166 2.64 -19.00 -1.23
C LEU A 166 3.42 -17.68 -1.23
N ASP A 167 4.13 -17.34 -0.15
CA ASP A 167 4.75 -16.03 0.04
C ASP A 167 6.17 -16.16 0.58
N PRO A 168 7.20 -15.58 -0.09
CA PRO A 168 8.56 -15.53 0.45
C PRO A 168 8.69 -14.67 1.71
N PHE A 169 7.67 -13.87 2.06
CA PHE A 169 7.63 -13.02 3.24
C PHE A 169 6.93 -13.74 4.40
N THR A 170 7.68 -14.55 5.14
CA THR A 170 7.19 -15.40 6.24
C THR A 170 7.55 -14.83 7.61
N ASP A 171 8.68 -15.21 8.20
CA ASP A 171 9.05 -15.05 9.61
C ASP A 171 8.99 -13.60 10.10
N GLN A 172 9.19 -12.65 9.18
CA GLN A 172 9.10 -11.23 9.50
C GLN A 172 7.69 -10.84 9.94
N ARG A 173 6.63 -11.51 9.46
CA ARG A 173 5.24 -11.27 9.88
C ARG A 173 5.03 -11.54 11.36
N GLU A 174 5.65 -12.60 11.89
CA GLU A 174 5.56 -12.93 13.31
C GLU A 174 6.34 -11.94 14.17
N ARG A 175 7.48 -11.43 13.66
CA ARG A 175 8.26 -10.39 14.34
C ARG A 175 7.50 -9.06 14.40
N GLU A 176 6.87 -8.68 13.28
CA GLU A 176 5.99 -7.51 13.23
C GLU A 176 4.83 -7.67 14.21
N TYR A 177 4.17 -8.84 14.20
CA TYR A 177 3.08 -9.15 15.13
C TYR A 177 3.51 -9.09 16.59
N ALA A 178 4.62 -9.76 16.95
CA ALA A 178 5.12 -9.80 18.31
C ALA A 178 5.46 -8.40 18.84
N TYR A 179 6.05 -7.55 18.01
CA TYR A 179 6.34 -6.17 18.40
C TYR A 179 5.06 -5.34 18.56
N LEU A 180 4.14 -5.39 17.58
CA LEU A 180 2.88 -4.62 17.63
C LEU A 180 1.97 -5.05 18.79
N ALA A 181 2.09 -6.29 19.24
CA ALA A 181 1.39 -6.82 20.41
C ALA A 181 2.11 -6.57 21.75
N SER A 182 3.29 -5.94 21.74
CA SER A 182 4.11 -5.75 22.94
C SER A 182 3.90 -4.41 23.64
N ASP A 183 4.20 -4.35 24.94
CA ASP A 183 4.25 -3.10 25.72
C ASP A 183 5.26 -2.09 25.14
N ALA A 184 6.30 -2.56 24.45
CA ALA A 184 7.30 -1.69 23.83
C ALA A 184 6.70 -0.84 22.69
N PHE A 185 5.69 -1.34 21.99
CA PHE A 185 4.97 -0.55 20.99
C PHE A 185 4.10 0.52 21.65
N VAL A 186 3.40 0.18 22.73
CA VAL A 186 2.60 1.14 23.52
C VAL A 186 3.50 2.25 24.08
N GLN A 187 4.64 1.89 24.68
CA GLN A 187 5.62 2.85 25.17
C GLN A 187 6.14 3.77 24.07
N LEU A 188 6.42 3.24 22.87
CA LEU A 188 6.86 4.07 21.75
C LEU A 188 5.78 5.09 21.34
N LEU A 189 4.50 4.70 21.31
CA LEU A 189 3.41 5.60 20.98
C LEU A 189 3.30 6.73 22.01
N ASP A 190 3.39 6.40 23.31
CA ASP A 190 3.36 7.39 24.40
C ASP A 190 4.57 8.34 24.33
N GLU A 191 5.78 7.82 24.17
CA GLU A 191 7.02 8.60 24.06
C GLU A 191 7.01 9.57 22.87
N ARG A 192 6.35 9.17 21.77
CA ARG A 192 6.26 9.97 20.55
C ARG A 192 4.98 10.79 20.46
N ASN A 193 4.10 10.72 21.48
CA ASN A 193 2.80 11.39 21.51
C ASN A 193 1.97 11.09 20.24
N VAL A 194 1.93 9.81 19.85
CA VAL A 194 1.18 9.30 18.69
C VAL A 194 -0.06 8.55 19.18
N THR A 195 -1.19 8.79 18.54
CA THR A 195 -2.42 8.01 18.75
C THR A 195 -2.77 7.25 17.48
N LEU A 196 -3.38 6.07 17.65
CA LEU A 196 -3.88 5.28 16.53
C LEU A 196 -5.31 5.70 16.19
N SER A 197 -5.62 5.84 14.91
CA SER A 197 -6.96 6.08 14.40
C SER A 197 -7.41 4.96 13.49
N ASN A 198 -8.73 4.78 13.40
CA ASN A 198 -9.33 3.87 12.44
C ASN A 198 -9.36 4.52 11.06
N ALA A 199 -9.26 3.71 10.00
CA ALA A 199 -9.21 4.22 8.63
C ALA A 199 -10.48 4.97 8.15
N GLY A 200 -11.58 4.97 8.92
CA GLY A 200 -12.84 5.63 8.57
C GLY A 200 -13.36 6.63 9.62
N ALA A 201 -12.53 7.02 10.59
CA ALA A 201 -12.87 7.95 11.67
C ALA A 201 -12.00 9.21 11.63
#